data_AF-A0A5Y3XG04-F1
#
_entry.id   AF-A0A5Y3XG04-F1
#
_cell.length_a   1.000
_cell.length_b   1.000
_cell.length_c   1.000
_cell.angle_alpha   90.00
_cell.angle_beta   90.00
_cell.angle_gamma   90.00
#
_symmetry.space_group_name_H-M   'P 1'
#
loop_
_entity.id
_entity.type
_entity.pdbx_description
1 polymer ?
#
loop_
_entity_poly.entity_id
_entity_poly.type
_entity_poly.pdbx_seq_one_letter_code
_entity_poly.pdbx_strand_id
1 'polypeptide(L)'
;MKRLQAFKFQLRPDGQQVREMRRFAGACRFVFNRALALQNENHEAGNKYILCTRMSSWLIEWKGTGNAVAKGCALTPAFEGP
;
A
#
# COMPACT_ATOMS: atom_id res chain seq x y z
N MET A 1 3.07 -30.36 -32.55
CA MET A 1 2.16 -29.91 -31.47
C MET A 1 2.96 -29.25 -30.36
N LYS A 2 2.57 -28.07 -29.86
CA LYS A 2 3.21 -27.43 -28.69
C LYS A 2 2.64 -28.05 -27.41
N ARG A 3 3.49 -28.59 -26.54
CA ARG A 3 3.10 -29.13 -25.22
C ARG A 3 2.93 -27.96 -24.25
N LEU A 4 1.71 -27.62 -23.87
CA LEU A 4 1.44 -26.63 -22.83
C LEU A 4 1.60 -27.31 -21.46
N GLN A 5 2.67 -26.99 -20.73
CA GLN A 5 2.84 -27.38 -19.33
C GLN A 5 2.71 -26.17 -18.42
N ALA A 6 1.94 -26.33 -17.36
CA ALA A 6 1.86 -25.36 -16.28
C ALA A 6 3.00 -25.64 -15.27
N PHE A 7 3.79 -24.62 -14.97
CA PHE A 7 4.81 -24.67 -13.92
C PHE A 7 4.24 -24.01 -12.66
N LYS A 8 4.49 -24.62 -11.49
CA LYS A 8 4.13 -24.05 -10.18
C LYS A 8 5.40 -23.67 -9.45
N PHE A 9 5.55 -22.39 -9.16
CA PHE A 9 6.70 -21.86 -8.42
C PHE A 9 6.30 -21.50 -6.99
N GLN A 10 7.20 -21.75 -6.04
CA GLN A 10 7.06 -21.30 -4.67
C GLN A 10 8.08 -20.19 -4.40
N LEU A 11 7.63 -19.07 -3.85
CA LEU A 11 8.52 -18.03 -3.35
C LEU A 11 9.22 -18.55 -2.09
N ARG A 12 10.56 -18.50 -2.05
CA ARG A 12 11.38 -18.85 -0.88
C ARG A 12 12.09 -17.61 -0.35
N PRO A 13 11.38 -16.73 0.37
CA PRO A 13 11.98 -15.52 0.88
C PRO A 13 12.90 -15.80 2.08
N ASP A 14 13.98 -15.03 2.21
CA ASP A 14 14.82 -15.05 3.40
C ASP A 14 14.16 -14.30 4.59
N GLY A 15 14.78 -14.36 5.77
CA GLY A 15 14.23 -13.73 6.97
C GLY A 15 14.07 -12.21 6.88
N GLN A 16 14.94 -11.52 6.14
CA GLN A 16 14.87 -10.08 5.92
C GLN A 16 13.73 -9.75 4.94
N GLN A 17 13.63 -10.48 3.84
CA GLN A 17 12.57 -10.34 2.85
C GLN A 17 11.20 -10.56 3.48
N VAL A 18 11.02 -11.60 4.30
CA VAL A 18 9.76 -11.83 5.04
C VAL A 18 9.42 -10.65 5.94
N ARG A 19 10.41 -10.07 6.62
CA ARG A 19 10.21 -8.92 7.51
C ARG A 19 9.82 -7.67 6.74
N GLU A 20 10.45 -7.41 5.59
CA GLU A 20 10.11 -6.29 4.70
C GLU A 20 8.71 -6.45 4.11
N MET A 21 8.37 -7.63 3.62
CA MET A 21 7.02 -7.94 3.14
C MET A 21 5.95 -7.69 4.21
N ARG A 22 6.19 -8.12 5.45
CA ARG A 22 5.28 -7.88 6.59
C ARG A 22 5.13 -6.39 6.91
N ARG A 23 6.23 -5.64 6.89
CA ARG A 23 6.22 -4.19 7.12
C ARG A 23 5.43 -3.46 6.04
N PHE A 24 5.66 -3.83 4.78
CA PHE A 24 4.94 -3.29 3.64
C PHE A 24 3.44 -3.58 3.75
N ALA A 25 3.06 -4.85 3.97
CA ALA A 25 1.66 -5.24 4.14
C ALA A 25 0.99 -4.51 5.33
N GLY A 26 1.69 -4.34 6.45
CA GLY A 26 1.22 -3.59 7.61
C GLY A 26 1.01 -2.11 7.29
N ALA A 27 1.94 -1.48 6.58
CA ALA A 27 1.81 -0.09 6.15
C ALA A 27 0.62 0.10 5.20
N CYS A 28 0.44 -0.78 4.21
CA CYS A 28 -0.68 -0.73 3.29
C CYS A 28 -2.02 -0.83 4.03
N ARG A 29 -2.14 -1.75 5.00
CA ARG A 29 -3.35 -1.89 5.82
C ARG A 29 -3.65 -0.62 6.62
N PHE A 30 -2.63 0.01 7.21
CA PHE A 30 -2.79 1.25 7.95
C PHE A 30 -3.30 2.40 7.07
N VAL A 31 -2.64 2.62 5.92
CA VAL A 31 -3.03 3.65 4.96
C VAL A 31 -4.47 3.45 4.48
N PHE A 32 -4.82 2.22 4.12
CA PHE A 32 -6.17 1.88 3.67
C PHE A 32 -7.22 2.16 4.74
N ASN A 33 -7.00 1.69 5.97
CA ASN A 33 -7.95 1.89 7.06
C ASN A 33 -8.12 3.37 7.41
N ARG A 34 -7.04 4.15 7.36
CA ARG A 34 -7.11 5.59 7.61
C ARG A 34 -7.86 6.35 6.52
N ALA A 35 -7.63 6.02 5.25
CA ALA A 35 -8.38 6.59 4.13
C ALA A 35 -9.86 6.20 4.20
N LEU A 36 -10.16 4.95 4.57
CA LEU A 36 -11.52 4.47 4.76
C LEU A 36 -12.25 5.20 5.89
N ALA A 37 -11.59 5.47 7.01
CA ALA A 37 -12.17 6.23 8.11
C ALA A 37 -12.57 7.65 7.66
N LEU A 38 -11.67 8.38 6.99
CA LEU A 38 -11.97 9.71 6.44
C LEU A 38 -13.09 9.67 5.40
N GLN A 39 -13.13 8.61 4.60
CA GLN A 39 -14.19 8.42 3.62
C GLN A 39 -15.55 8.19 4.27
N ASN A 40 -15.59 7.40 5.34
CA ASN A 40 -16.80 7.14 6.11
C ASN A 40 -17.30 8.43 6.77
N GLU A 41 -16.42 9.20 7.43
CA GLU A 41 -16.76 10.51 8.00
C GLU A 41 -17.32 11.46 6.93
N ASN A 42 -16.71 11.50 5.75
CA ASN A 42 -17.18 12.32 4.64
C ASN A 42 -18.55 11.87 4.12
N HIS A 43 -18.80 10.55 4.09
CA HIS A 43 -20.11 10.00 3.71
C HIS A 43 -21.18 10.29 4.77
N GLU A 44 -20.86 10.17 6.07
CA GLU A 44 -21.75 10.53 7.17
C GLU A 44 -22.14 12.02 7.14
N ALA A 45 -21.21 12.88 6.70
CA ALA A 45 -21.49 14.30 6.44
C ALA A 45 -22.36 14.56 5.18
N GLY A 46 -22.80 13.52 4.47
CA GLY A 46 -23.64 13.62 3.27
C GLY A 46 -22.88 13.99 2.00
N ASN A 47 -21.53 13.98 2.03
CA ASN A 47 -20.73 14.35 0.88
C ASN A 47 -20.52 13.18 -0.08
N LYS A 48 -20.17 13.52 -1.32
CA LYS A 48 -19.86 12.53 -2.36
C LYS A 48 -18.56 11.79 -2.05
N TYR A 49 -18.49 10.56 -2.55
CA TYR A 49 -17.31 9.70 -2.48
C TYR A 49 -16.06 10.42 -3.03
N ILE A 50 -15.01 10.51 -2.22
CA ILE A 50 -13.69 11.03 -2.61
C ILE A 50 -12.97 9.97 -3.45
N LEU A 51 -12.53 10.37 -4.64
CA LEU A 51 -11.77 9.52 -5.56
C LEU A 51 -10.37 9.19 -5.03
N CYS A 52 -9.87 8.01 -5.38
CA CYS A 52 -8.54 7.53 -4.97
C CYS A 52 -7.41 8.51 -5.34
N THR A 53 -7.51 9.18 -6.49
CA THR A 53 -6.56 10.22 -6.95
C THR A 53 -6.45 11.39 -5.97
N ARG A 54 -7.57 11.77 -5.34
CA ARG A 54 -7.60 12.81 -4.31
C ARG A 54 -7.13 12.27 -2.96
N MET A 55 -7.37 10.99 -2.66
CA MET A 55 -6.85 10.38 -1.43
C MET A 55 -5.33 10.18 -1.46
N SER A 56 -4.73 9.98 -2.65
CA SER A 56 -3.29 9.84 -2.78
C SER A 56 -2.49 11.10 -2.43
N SER A 57 -3.08 12.30 -2.46
CA SER A 57 -2.41 13.51 -1.96
C SER A 57 -2.25 13.52 -0.43
N TRP A 58 -3.14 12.86 0.32
CA TRP A 58 -3.04 12.74 1.77
C TRP A 58 -1.80 11.97 2.22
N LEU A 59 -1.21 11.13 1.36
CA LEU A 59 0.03 10.41 1.67
C LEU A 59 1.20 11.37 1.91
N ILE A 60 1.25 12.48 1.18
CA ILE A 60 2.27 13.51 1.33
C ILE A 60 2.11 14.21 2.68
N GLU A 61 0.87 14.54 3.04
CA GLU A 61 0.53 15.16 4.33
C GLU A 61 0.87 14.24 5.50
N TRP A 62 0.47 12.96 5.45
CA TRP A 62 0.74 12.00 6.52
C TRP A 62 2.23 11.67 6.67
N LYS A 63 3.02 11.79 5.60
CA LYS A 63 4.47 11.67 5.66
C LYS A 63 5.11 12.82 6.45
N GLY A 64 4.55 14.03 6.38
CA GLY A 64 5.01 15.22 7.08
C GLY A 64 4.72 15.22 8.58
N THR A 65 3.62 14.59 9.02
CA THR A 65 3.20 14.57 10.43
C THR A 65 3.98 13.58 11.31
N GLY A 66 5.16 13.11 10.90
CA GLY A 66 5.97 12.17 11.69
C GLY A 66 5.42 10.74 11.78
N ASN A 67 4.35 10.38 11.04
CA ASN A 67 3.83 9.02 11.03
C ASN A 67 4.78 8.08 10.27
N ALA A 68 5.61 7.34 11.02
CA ALA A 68 6.59 6.39 10.48
C ALA A 68 5.96 5.32 9.56
N VAL A 69 4.67 5.02 9.74
CA VAL A 69 3.94 4.02 8.95
C VAL A 69 3.68 4.50 7.51
N ALA A 70 3.49 5.80 7.28
CA ALA A 70 3.29 6.36 5.94
C ALA A 70 4.60 6.41 5.12
N LYS A 71 5.76 6.47 5.81
CA LYS A 71 7.08 6.47 5.15
C LYS A 71 7.39 5.15 4.44
N GLY A 72 6.88 4.02 4.93
CA GLY A 72 7.03 2.70 4.29
C GLY A 72 6.07 2.42 3.12
N CYS A 73 5.08 3.29 2.92
CA CYS A 73 4.07 3.17 1.85
C CYS A 73 4.28 4.14 0.68
N ALA A 74 5.27 5.04 0.75
CA ALA A 74 5.58 5.92 -0.37
C ALA A 74 6.06 5.05 -1.55
N LEU A 75 5.21 4.89 -2.57
CA LEU A 75 5.45 4.12 -3.80
C LEU A 75 6.46 4.81 -4.75
N THR A 76 7.47 5.52 -4.23
CA THR A 76 8.54 6.15 -5.01
C THR A 76 9.86 5.44 -4.73
N PRO A 77 10.61 5.06 -5.78
CA PRO A 77 10.46 3.79 -6.49
C PRO A 77 11.45 2.76 -5.92
N ALA A 78 10.93 1.65 -5.39
CA ALA A 78 11.73 0.43 -5.19
C ALA A 78 11.80 -0.41 -6.48
N PHE A 79 11.77 0.26 -7.64
CA PHE A 79 11.87 -0.33 -8.98
C PHE A 79 12.99 0.33 -9.77
N GLU A 80 14.07 0.73 -9.10
CA GLU A 80 15.38 0.82 -9.73
C GLU A 80 16.16 -0.40 -9.23
N GLY A 81 16.00 -1.50 -9.97
CA GLY A 81 17.03 -2.54 -9.99
C GLY A 81 18.25 -2.02 -10.76
N PRO A 82 19.42 -2.68 -10.61
CA PRO A 82 20.66 -2.26 -11.25
C PRO A 82 20.55 -2.13 -12.78
#